data_AF-A0A939R2Y6-F1
#
_entry.id   AF-A0A939R2Y6-F1
#
_cell.length_a   1.000
_cell.length_b   1.000
_cell.length_c   1.000
_cell.angle_alpha   90.00
_cell.angle_beta   90.00
_cell.angle_gamma   90.00
#
_symmetry.space_group_name_H-M   'P 1'
#
loop_
_entity.id
_entity.type
_entity.pdbx_description
1 polymer ?
#
loop_
_entity_poly.entity_id
_entity_poly.type
_entity_poly.pdbx_seq_one_letter_code
_entity_poly.pdbx_strand_id
1 'polypeptide(L)'
;MTRKQITSLLLLGASIIYDVIPSDFIPDIPFIGWIDDMLVTSSAALNCLQQFGINANGKIERLLKWLKWICILLAVLVIIVVILLAGTVFNIVKC
;
A
#
# COMPACT_ATOMS: atom_id res chain seq x y z
N MET A 1 -3.58 -8.85 23.77
CA MET A 1 -3.57 -8.44 22.36
C MET A 1 -5.02 -8.25 21.92
N THR A 2 -5.41 -7.09 21.40
CA THR A 2 -6.80 -6.82 21.00
C THR A 2 -7.09 -7.43 19.62
N ARG A 3 -8.36 -7.73 19.32
CA ARG A 3 -8.79 -8.27 18.01
C ARG A 3 -8.25 -7.43 16.85
N LYS A 4 -8.21 -6.11 17.03
CA LYS A 4 -7.72 -5.17 16.01
C LYS A 4 -6.19 -5.31 15.80
N GLN A 5 -5.40 -5.54 16.84
CA GLN A 5 -3.95 -5.78 16.72
C GLN A 5 -3.65 -7.07 15.95
N ILE A 6 -4.43 -8.12 16.19
CA ILE A 6 -4.31 -9.40 15.47
C ILE A 6 -4.60 -9.19 13.99
N THR A 7 -5.68 -8.47 13.64
CA THR A 7 -5.99 -8.22 12.23
C THR A 7 -4.94 -7.36 11.54
N SER A 8 -4.35 -6.36 12.22
CA SER A 8 -3.25 -5.58 11.63
C SER A 8 -1.98 -6.40 11.42
N LEU A 9 -1.71 -7.37 12.29
CA LEU A 9 -0.56 -8.25 12.15
C LEU A 9 -0.77 -9.23 10.98
N LEU A 10 -1.99 -9.77 10.85
CA LEU A 10 -2.37 -10.61 9.71
C LEU A 10 -2.26 -9.84 8.38
N LEU A 11 -2.72 -8.58 8.35
CA LEU A 11 -2.59 -7.71 7.19
C LEU A 11 -1.13 -7.44 6.80
N LEU A 12 -0.27 -7.18 7.79
CA LEU A 12 1.17 -6.99 7.54
C LEU A 12 1.84 -8.29 7.08
N GLY A 13 1.49 -9.43 7.68
CA GLY A 13 2.00 -10.72 7.23
C GLY A 13 1.56 -11.03 5.79
N ALA A 14 0.30 -10.76 5.46
CA ALA A 14 -0.22 -10.93 4.11
C ALA A 14 0.45 -10.00 3.08
N SER A 15 0.77 -8.74 3.45
CA SER A 15 1.47 -7.82 2.54
C SER A 15 2.90 -8.27 2.27
N ILE A 16 3.61 -8.74 3.29
CA ILE A 16 4.97 -9.28 3.11
C ILE A 16 4.94 -10.55 2.25
N ILE A 17 3.91 -11.39 2.40
CA ILE A 17 3.74 -12.57 1.52
C ILE A 17 3.47 -12.11 0.08
N TYR A 18 2.66 -11.07 -0.10
CA TYR A 18 2.36 -10.48 -1.40
C TYR A 18 3.64 -9.99 -2.11
N ASP A 19 4.55 -9.31 -1.42
CA ASP A 19 5.85 -8.85 -1.96
C ASP A 19 6.77 -9.98 -2.48
N VAL A 20 6.49 -11.25 -2.16
CA VAL A 20 7.30 -12.43 -2.54
C VAL A 20 6.58 -13.29 -3.58
N ILE A 21 5.30 -13.02 -3.85
CA ILE A 21 4.52 -13.74 -4.85
C ILE A 21 4.91 -13.18 -6.23
N PRO A 22 5.40 -14.01 -7.17
CA PRO A 22 5.86 -13.56 -8.49
C PRO A 22 4.69 -13.24 -9.46
N SER A 23 3.52 -12.92 -8.93
CA SER A 23 2.29 -12.66 -9.68
C SER A 23 1.83 -11.26 -9.30
N ASP A 24 2.41 -10.27 -9.96
CA ASP A 24 2.14 -8.87 -9.68
C ASP A 24 0.90 -8.38 -10.46
N PHE A 25 0.19 -7.41 -9.87
CA PHE A 25 -0.95 -6.78 -10.53
C PHE A 25 -0.51 -5.87 -11.69
N ILE A 26 0.71 -5.33 -11.59
CA ILE A 26 1.39 -4.55 -12.62
C ILE A 26 2.38 -5.49 -13.33
N PRO A 27 2.35 -5.63 -14.67
CA PRO A 27 3.28 -6.49 -15.38
C PRO A 27 4.72 -6.12 -15.05
N ASP A 28 5.57 -7.15 -14.86
CA ASP A 28 6.96 -7.11 -14.37
C ASP A 28 7.86 -6.12 -15.11
N ILE A 29 7.66 -4.82 -14.86
CA ILE A 29 8.55 -3.74 -15.28
C ILE A 29 9.39 -3.41 -14.04
N PRO A 30 10.71 -3.64 -14.08
CA PRO A 30 11.57 -3.40 -12.92
C PRO A 30 11.38 -1.98 -12.41
N PHE A 31 11.37 -1.80 -11.08
CA PHE A 31 11.08 -0.57 -10.35
C PHE A 31 9.62 -0.07 -10.38
N ILE A 32 8.87 -0.24 -11.46
CA ILE A 32 7.50 0.27 -11.59
C ILE A 32 6.48 -0.70 -11.01
N GLY A 33 6.67 -2.00 -11.28
CA GLY A 33 5.84 -3.07 -10.71
C GLY A 33 6.08 -3.33 -9.22
N TRP A 34 7.05 -2.64 -8.59
CA TRP A 34 7.29 -2.77 -7.15
C TRP A 34 6.62 -1.65 -6.34
N ILE A 35 6.10 -0.62 -7.02
CA ILE A 35 5.55 0.55 -6.34
C ILE A 35 4.23 0.20 -5.65
N ASP A 36 3.41 -0.67 -6.25
CA ASP A 36 2.18 -1.14 -5.63
C ASP A 36 2.47 -1.99 -4.39
N ASP A 37 3.38 -2.95 -4.47
CA ASP A 37 3.85 -3.79 -3.36
C ASP A 37 4.35 -2.93 -2.19
N MET A 38 5.26 -1.99 -2.49
CA MET A 38 5.80 -1.07 -1.49
C MET A 38 4.72 -0.23 -0.80
N LEU A 39 3.69 0.20 -1.54
CA LEU A 39 2.59 1.01 -0.98
C LEU A 39 1.64 0.17 -0.14
N VAL A 40 1.35 -1.06 -0.56
CA VAL A 40 0.54 -2.01 0.22
C VAL A 40 1.23 -2.35 1.53
N THR A 41 2.51 -2.73 1.49
CA THR A 41 3.29 -3.07 2.70
C THR A 41 3.51 -1.87 3.61
N SER A 42 3.79 -0.67 3.07
CA SER A 42 3.89 0.56 3.88
C SER A 42 2.58 0.90 4.60
N SER A 43 1.44 0.74 3.93
CA SER A 43 0.13 1.01 4.53
C SER A 43 -0.22 -0.01 5.63
N ALA A 44 0.14 -1.28 5.44
CA ALA A 44 -0.05 -2.35 6.42
C ALA A 44 0.85 -2.16 7.64
N ALA A 45 2.11 -1.76 7.43
CA ALA A 45 3.07 -1.45 8.49
C ALA A 45 2.60 -0.26 9.33
N LEU A 46 2.15 0.83 8.71
CA LEU A 46 1.60 1.99 9.42
C LEU A 46 0.33 1.64 10.20
N ASN A 47 -0.53 0.78 9.65
CA ASN A 47 -1.71 0.29 10.34
C ASN A 47 -1.34 -0.55 11.57
N CYS A 48 -0.33 -1.43 11.45
CA CYS A 48 0.20 -2.20 12.57
C CYS A 48 0.79 -1.28 13.65
N LEU A 49 1.66 -0.34 13.28
CA LEU A 49 2.23 0.63 14.21
C LEU A 49 1.17 1.48 14.91
N GLN A 50 0.10 1.89 14.20
CA GLN A 50 -1.03 2.58 14.81
C GLN A 50 -1.70 1.74 15.89
N GLN A 51 -1.94 0.45 15.62
CA GLN A 51 -2.64 -0.50 16.48
C GLN A 51 -1.87 -0.93 17.73
N PHE A 52 -0.54 -1.00 17.62
CA PHE A 52 0.34 -1.25 18.76
C PHE A 52 0.69 0.04 19.52
N GLY A 53 0.71 1.18 18.83
CA GLY A 53 0.99 2.51 19.39
C GLY A 53 -0.21 3.20 20.06
N ILE A 54 -1.40 2.60 20.07
CA ILE A 54 -2.64 3.16 20.67
C ILE A 54 -2.43 3.59 22.15
N ASN A 55 -1.49 2.96 22.86
CA ASN A 55 -1.22 3.27 24.27
C ASN A 55 -0.12 4.33 24.50
N ALA A 56 0.56 4.80 23.44
CA ALA A 56 1.83 5.53 23.58
C ALA A 56 1.70 7.06 23.67
N ASN A 57 0.59 7.66 23.20
CA ASN A 57 0.14 9.06 23.38
C ASN A 57 -0.77 9.44 22.20
N GLY A 58 -1.84 10.21 22.46
CA GLY A 58 -2.81 10.62 21.41
C GLY A 58 -2.20 11.42 20.24
N LYS A 59 -1.01 12.01 20.40
CA LYS A 59 -0.27 12.68 19.31
C LYS A 59 0.32 11.71 18.30
N ILE A 60 0.86 10.58 18.75
CA ILE A 60 1.50 9.54 17.92
C ILE A 60 0.43 8.82 17.09
N GLU A 61 -0.70 8.49 17.71
CA GLU A 61 -1.85 7.90 17.02
C GLU A 61 -2.33 8.79 15.87
N ARG A 62 -2.41 10.10 16.10
CA ARG A 62 -2.87 11.07 15.10
C ARG A 62 -1.90 11.19 13.93
N LEU A 63 -0.60 11.17 14.20
CA LEU A 63 0.46 11.17 13.18
C LEU A 63 0.40 9.90 12.31
N LEU A 64 0.34 8.72 12.94
CA LEU A 64 0.23 7.43 12.25
C LEU A 64 -1.01 7.34 11.38
N LYS A 65 -2.14 7.86 11.86
CA LYS A 65 -3.38 7.93 11.09
C LYS A 65 -3.21 8.83 9.85
N TRP A 66 -2.56 9.98 10.01
CA TRP A 66 -2.26 10.89 8.90
C TRP A 66 -1.33 10.27 7.86
N LEU A 67 -0.23 9.65 8.30
CA LEU A 67 0.72 8.94 7.44
C LEU A 67 0.06 7.80 6.66
N LYS A 68 -0.82 7.03 7.31
CA LYS A 68 -1.58 5.97 6.66
C LYS A 68 -2.45 6.51 5.53
N TRP A 69 -3.19 7.59 5.77
CA TRP A 69 -4.02 8.21 4.74
C TRP A 69 -3.22 8.82 3.60
N ILE A 70 -2.06 9.44 3.87
CA ILE A 70 -1.14 9.92 2.83
C ILE A 70 -0.64 8.76 1.97
N CYS A 71 -0.21 7.65 2.57
CA CYS A 71 0.25 6.47 1.82
C CYS A 71 -0.86 5.91 0.92
N ILE A 72 -2.09 5.79 1.44
CA ILE A 72 -3.23 5.34 0.65
C ILE A 72 -3.53 6.31 -0.51
N LEU A 73 -3.48 7.62 -0.26
CA LEU A 73 -3.71 8.63 -1.29
C LEU A 73 -2.65 8.55 -2.39
N LEU A 74 -1.39 8.37 -2.03
CA LEU A 74 -0.29 8.17 -2.99
C LEU A 74 -0.48 6.87 -3.79
N ALA A 75 -0.87 5.77 -3.15
CA ALA A 75 -1.18 4.50 -3.82
C ALA A 75 -2.28 4.65 -4.87
N VAL A 76 -3.39 5.28 -4.50
CA VAL A 76 -4.49 5.55 -5.42
C VAL A 76 -4.04 6.44 -6.58
N LEU A 77 -3.22 7.47 -6.31
CA LEU A 77 -2.73 8.37 -7.32
C LEU A 77 -1.82 7.66 -8.34
N VAL A 78 -0.91 6.79 -7.87
CA VAL A 78 -0.05 5.98 -8.75
C VAL A 78 -0.91 5.08 -9.65
N ILE A 79 -1.88 4.36 -9.08
CA ILE A 79 -2.77 3.48 -9.85
C ILE A 79 -3.51 4.26 -10.95
N ILE A 80 -4.04 5.44 -10.63
CA ILE A 80 -4.74 6.30 -11.60
C ILE A 80 -3.81 6.71 -12.74
N VAL A 81 -2.57 7.14 -12.42
CA VAL A 81 -1.59 7.55 -13.44
C VAL A 81 -1.23 6.37 -14.36
N VAL A 82 -1.02 5.18 -13.81
CA VAL A 82 -0.71 3.97 -14.58
C VAL A 82 -1.87 3.62 -15.53
N ILE A 83 -3.11 3.65 -15.05
CA ILE A 83 -4.30 3.39 -15.88
C ILE A 83 -4.43 4.42 -17.01
N LEU A 84 -4.21 5.71 -16.72
CA LEU A 84 -4.25 6.77 -17.73
C LEU A 84 -3.18 6.58 -18.80
N LEU A 85 -1.94 6.30 -18.41
CA LEU A 85 -0.84 6.02 -19.33
C LEU A 85 -1.15 4.80 -20.21
N ALA A 86 -1.55 3.68 -19.61
CA ALA A 86 -1.93 2.48 -20.34
C ALA A 86 -3.06 2.75 -21.36
N GLY A 87 -4.09 3.50 -20.95
CA GLY A 87 -5.18 3.91 -21.84
C GLY A 87 -4.73 4.78 -23.01
N THR A 88 -3.81 5.72 -22.79
CA THR A 88 -3.26 6.55 -23.88
C THR A 88 -2.43 5.75 -24.87
N VAL A 89 -1.56 4.84 -24.40
CA VAL A 89 -0.76 3.96 -25.27
C VAL A 89 -1.68 3.05 -26.09
N PHE A 90 -2.70 2.46 -25.48
CA PHE A 90 -3.68 1.63 -26.20
C PHE A 90 -4.43 2.39 -27.31
N ASN A 91 -4.77 3.66 -27.07
CA ASN A 91 -5.42 4.49 -28.08
C ASN A 91 -4.46 4.87 -29.22
N ILE A 92 -3.18 5.10 -28.93
CA ILE A 92 -2.17 5.42 -29.94
C ILE A 92 -1.82 4.19 -30.80
N VAL A 93 -1.71 3.01 -30.20
CA VAL A 93 -1.36 1.75 -30.90
C VAL A 93 -2.52 1.19 -31.75
N LYS A 94 -3.76 1.58 -31.45
CA LYS A 94 -4.94 1.21 -32.24
C LYS A 94 -5.19 2.10 -33.46
N CYS A 95 -4.37 3.14 -33.69
CA CYS A 95 -4.34 3.91 -34.94
C CYS A 95 -3.44 3.22 -35.96
#